data_AF-A0A0V0GHC6-F1
#
_entry.id   AF-A0A0V0GHC6-F1
#
_cell.length_a   1.000
_cell.length_b   1.000
_cell.length_c   1.000
_cell.angle_alpha   90.00
_cell.angle_beta   90.00
_cell.angle_gamma   90.00
#
_symmetry.space_group_name_H-M   'P 1'
#
loop_
_entity.id
_entity.type
_entity.pdbx_description
1 polymer ?
#
loop_
_entity_poly.entity_id
_entity_poly.type
_entity_poly.pdbx_seq_one_letter_code
_entity_poly.pdbx_strand_id
1 'polypeptide(L)' 'MTYQMENAWETTDQKENARGMTYQMENAWETTDQKENARGMTYLRENAWGTTDRRENARGTVDQKENVRGTTDQR' A
#
# COMPACT_ATOMS: atom_id res chain seq x y z
N MET A 1 -3.52 -1.61 -13.89
CA MET A 1 -2.13 -1.17 -14.15
C MET A 1 -1.27 -1.54 -12.96
N THR A 2 -0.01 -1.90 -13.18
CA THR A 2 0.85 -2.51 -12.16
C THR A 2 2.06 -1.63 -11.88
N TYR A 3 2.41 -1.47 -10.61
CA TYR A 3 3.60 -0.75 -10.15
C TYR A 3 4.44 -1.68 -9.30
N GLN A 4 5.75 -1.68 -9.54
CA GLN A 4 6.72 -2.51 -8.83
C GLN A 4 7.85 -1.63 -8.29
N MET A 5 8.28 -1.88 -7.06
CA MET A 5 9.37 -1.17 -6.41
C MET A 5 10.15 -2.15 -5.51
N GLU A 6 11.43 -2.36 -5.77
CA GLU A 6 12.21 -3.41 -5.09
C GLU A 6 12.93 -2.94 -3.82
N ASN A 7 13.20 -1.64 -3.72
CA ASN A 7 13.82 -1.01 -2.57
C ASN A 7 13.28 0.41 -2.45
N ALA A 8 12.56 0.67 -1.38
CA ALA A 8 11.92 1.95 -1.16
C ALA A 8 12.16 2.41 0.27
N TRP A 9 12.69 3.61 0.41
CA TRP A 9 12.96 4.23 1.70
C TRP A 9 12.12 5.49 1.78
N GLU A 10 11.30 5.60 2.81
CA GLU A 10 10.48 6.77 3.11
C GLU A 10 9.54 7.15 1.95
N THR A 11 8.59 6.28 1.65
CA THR A 11 7.69 6.44 0.49
C THR A 11 6.30 6.87 0.90
N THR A 12 5.75 7.86 0.20
CA THR A 12 4.35 8.28 0.36
C THR A 12 3.60 8.12 -0.95
N ASP A 13 2.54 7.33 -0.95
CA ASP A 13 1.63 7.16 -2.10
C ASP A 13 0.27 7.75 -1.73
N GLN A 14 -0.23 8.66 -2.55
CA GLN A 14 -1.55 9.27 -2.39
C GLN A 14 -2.39 8.97 -3.62
N LYS A 15 -3.59 8.45 -3.38
CA LYS A 15 -4.50 8.01 -4.43
C LYS A 15 -5.91 8.42 -4.16
N GLU A 16 -6.45 9.17 -5.12
CA GLU A 16 -7.86 9.55 -5.14
C GLU A 16 -8.54 8.86 -6.33
N ASN A 17 -9.73 8.28 -6.10
CA ASN A 17 -10.57 7.68 -7.12
C ASN A 17 -9.90 6.59 -7.99
N ALA A 18 -8.81 5.99 -7.50
CA ALA A 18 -8.04 4.98 -8.23
C ALA A 18 -8.82 3.66 -8.37
N ARG A 19 -8.68 2.97 -9.51
CA ARG A 19 -9.35 1.68 -9.77
C ARG A 19 -8.45 0.66 -10.44
N GLY A 20 -8.52 -0.60 -10.00
CA GLY A 20 -7.90 -1.73 -10.71
C GLY A 20 -6.38 -1.65 -10.79
N MET A 21 -5.73 -1.17 -9.72
CA MET A 21 -4.26 -1.14 -9.67
C MET A 21 -3.71 -2.25 -8.80
N THR A 22 -2.51 -2.70 -9.16
CA THR A 22 -1.71 -3.59 -8.34
C THR A 22 -0.39 -2.94 -8.02
N TYR A 23 0.00 -3.01 -6.76
CA TYR A 23 1.25 -2.51 -6.22
C TYR A 23 2.04 -3.67 -5.66
N GLN A 24 3.30 -3.77 -6.05
CA GLN A 24 4.24 -4.72 -5.50
C GLN A 24 5.43 -3.95 -4.95
N MET A 25 5.74 -4.18 -3.67
CA MET A 25 6.78 -3.47 -2.98
C MET A 25 7.63 -4.46 -2.19
N GLU A 26 8.91 -4.54 -2.51
CA GLU A 26 9.88 -5.32 -1.74
C GLU A 26 10.78 -4.36 -0.96
N ASN A 27 11.24 -4.83 0.21
CA ASN A 27 12.22 -4.13 1.06
C ASN A 27 11.87 -2.65 1.30
N ALA A 28 10.64 -2.39 1.71
CA ALA A 28 10.14 -1.04 1.93
C ALA A 28 10.33 -0.59 3.39
N TRP A 29 10.97 0.54 3.62
CA TRP A 29 11.14 1.14 4.95
C TRP A 29 10.35 2.45 5.02
N GLU A 30 9.53 2.60 6.06
CA GLU A 30 8.67 3.75 6.33
C GLU A 30 7.82 4.17 5.14
N THR A 31 6.61 3.62 5.08
CA THR A 31 5.71 3.82 3.95
C THR A 31 4.36 4.31 4.43
N THR A 32 3.89 5.37 3.80
CA THR A 32 2.57 5.94 4.07
C THR A 32 1.72 5.88 2.81
N ASP A 33 0.67 5.08 2.83
CA ASP A 33 -0.28 4.98 1.74
C ASP A 33 -1.60 5.65 2.14
N GLN A 34 -2.06 6.64 1.37
CA GLN A 34 -3.34 7.33 1.58
C GLN A 34 -4.26 7.11 0.38
N LYS A 35 -5.44 6.54 0.62
CA LYS A 35 -6.37 6.11 -0.43
C LYS A 35 -7.75 6.67 -0.15
N GLU A 36 -8.29 7.45 -1.07
CA GLU A 36 -9.65 7.96 -1.01
C GLU A 36 -10.46 7.46 -2.22
N ASN A 37 -11.66 6.93 -1.97
CA ASN A 37 -12.58 6.43 -3.01
C ASN A 37 -11.96 5.37 -3.95
N ALA A 38 -10.94 4.64 -3.49
CA ALA A 38 -10.24 3.64 -4.29
C ALA A 38 -11.04 2.32 -4.41
N ARG A 39 -11.02 1.67 -5.57
CA ARG A 39 -11.73 0.39 -5.79
C ARG A 39 -10.90 -0.69 -6.47
N GLY A 40 -10.94 -1.91 -5.95
CA GLY A 40 -10.30 -3.06 -6.60
C GLY A 40 -8.79 -2.89 -6.69
N MET A 41 -8.16 -2.54 -5.57
CA MET A 41 -6.71 -2.34 -5.48
C MET A 41 -6.07 -3.56 -4.83
N THR A 42 -4.90 -3.96 -5.30
CA THR A 42 -4.13 -5.04 -4.68
C THR A 42 -2.77 -4.50 -4.29
N TYR A 43 -2.39 -4.68 -3.02
CA TYR A 43 -1.07 -4.36 -2.50
C TYR A 43 -0.38 -5.66 -2.09
N LEU A 44 0.81 -5.88 -2.60
CA LEU A 44 1.69 -7.01 -2.28
C LEU A 44 2.97 -6.42 -1.74
N ARG A 45 3.34 -6.79 -0.52
CA ARG A 45 4.41 -6.13 0.20
C ARG A 45 5.26 -7.16 0.94
N GLU A 46 6.54 -7.23 0.60
CA GLU A 46 7.50 -8.13 1.22
C GLU A 46 8.60 -7.36 1.96
N ASN A 47 9.01 -7.86 3.12
CA ASN A 47 10.10 -7.30 3.93
C ASN A 47 9.93 -5.81 4.26
N ALA A 48 8.70 -5.40 4.60
CA ALA A 48 8.42 -3.99 4.88
C ALA A 48 8.46 -3.64 6.37
N TRP A 49 9.00 -2.46 6.70
CA TRP A 49 9.14 -1.95 8.05
C TRP A 49 8.48 -0.58 8.17
N GLY A 50 7.56 -0.42 9.12
CA GLY A 50 6.87 0.85 9.34
C GLY A 50 5.93 1.19 8.19
N THR A 51 4.73 0.63 8.19
CA THR A 51 3.70 0.90 7.19
C THR A 51 2.50 1.59 7.82
N THR A 52 2.07 2.70 7.25
CA THR A 52 0.83 3.39 7.63
C THR A 52 -0.09 3.45 6.42
N ASP A 53 -1.20 2.73 6.48
CA ASP A 53 -2.27 2.77 5.49
C ASP A 53 -3.42 3.64 6.03
N ARG A 54 -3.87 4.61 5.25
CA ARG A 54 -5.09 5.37 5.47
C ARG A 54 -6.03 5.18 4.30
N ARG A 55 -7.25 4.76 4.57
CA ARG A 55 -8.26 4.46 3.56
C ARG A 55 -9.56 5.15 3.92
N GLU A 56 -10.14 5.86 2.98
CA GLU A 56 -11.47 6.44 3.12
C GLU A 56 -12.32 6.04 1.90
N ASN A 57 -13.52 5.53 2.16
CA ASN A 57 -14.44 5.04 1.12
C ASN A 57 -13.85 3.99 0.15
N ALA A 58 -12.76 3.32 0.54
CA ALA A 58 -12.10 2.31 -0.28
C ALA A 58 -12.86 0.98 -0.24
N ARG A 59 -13.01 0.31 -1.40
CA ARG A 59 -13.73 -0.99 -1.50
C ARG A 59 -12.98 -2.01 -2.33
N GLY A 60 -13.00 -3.26 -1.90
CA GLY A 60 -12.33 -4.35 -2.62
C GLY A 60 -10.81 -4.17 -2.67
N THR A 61 -10.23 -3.59 -1.63
CA THR A 61 -8.78 -3.46 -1.48
C THR A 61 -8.25 -4.75 -0.83
N VAL A 62 -7.32 -5.41 -1.50
CA VAL A 62 -6.60 -6.59 -1.00
C VAL A 62 -5.18 -6.15 -0.63
N ASP A 63 -4.69 -6.63 0.50
CA ASP A 63 -3.36 -6.30 1.02
C ASP A 63 -2.72 -7.60 1.52
N GLN A 64 -1.64 -8.02 0.88
CA GLN A 64 -0.85 -9.19 1.25
C GLN A 64 0.52 -8.71 1.69
N LYS A 65 0.89 -9.12 2.90
CA LYS A 65 2.07 -8.64 3.61
C LYS A 65 2.86 -9.85 4.09
N GLU A 66 4.11 -9.96 3.66
CA GLU A 66 5.06 -10.99 4.12
C GLU A 66 6.27 -10.34 4.79
N ASN A 67 6.69 -10.89 5.93
CA ASN A 67 7.82 -10.37 6.74
C ASN A 67 7.69 -8.87 7.08
N VAL A 68 6.49 -8.41 7.40
CA VAL A 68 6.22 -7.00 7.71
C VAL A 68 6.30 -6.74 9.21
N ARG A 69 6.93 -5.63 9.60
CA ARG A 69 6.99 -5.15 10.99
C ARG A 69 6.43 -3.74 11.11
N GLY A 70 5.54 -3.54 12.09
CA GLY A 70 4.96 -2.24 12.40
C GLY A 70 4.03 -1.77 11.30
N THR A 71 2.77 -2.20 11.35
CA THR A 71 1.72 -1.82 10.38
C THR A 71 0.61 -1.10 11.13
N THR A 72 0.19 0.06 10.65
CA THR A 72 -0.99 0.79 11.13
C THR A 72 -1.95 0.93 9.97
N ASP A 73 -3.17 0.41 10.09
CA ASP A 73 -4.23 0.55 9.08
C ASP A 73 -5.37 1.37 9.70
N GLN A 74 -5.70 2.49 9.06
CA GLN A 74 -6.82 3.36 9.40
C GLN A 74 -7.81 3.33 8.24
N ARG A 75 -9.07 3.02 8.51
CA ARG A 75 -10.14 2.85 7.51
C ARG A 75 -11.31 3.76 7.78
#